data_AF-A0A967NRR1-F1
#
_entry.id   AF-A0A967NRR1-F1
#
_cell.length_a   1.000
_cell.length_b   1.000
_cell.length_c   1.000
_cell.angle_alpha   90.00
_cell.angle_beta   90.00
_cell.angle_gamma   90.00
#
_symmetry.space_group_name_H-M   'P 1'
#
loop_
_entity.id
_entity.type
_entity.pdbx_description
1 polymer ?
#
loop_
_entity_poly.entity_id
_entity_poly.type
_entity_poly.pdbx_seq_one_letter_code
_entity_poly.pdbx_strand_id
1 'polypeptide(L)'
;MRALLAALTMGILFTLSPGSYTGHVAVFQKEPPMPHGVVLKALDSLPVPAALKTNAMNEISDMSSKGYVVTSEESVIYLERMKDTAALQPLNNVQHLLKIKPANLQPTPFAQMKALGAIPSGAYTDEGWTALQRIFQAPGSNLFGLEEIDYAATGGGLLMIKEAVNQDINGFPGILRVKKSNSNRSTTELTWATSKKIYTLSTNRDLTGDATTNEFLALAKSIKE
;
A
#
# COMPACT_ATOMS: atom_id res chain seq x y z
N MET A 1 18.07 -5.32 10.94
CA MET A 1 17.39 -5.87 9.75
C MET A 1 15.90 -5.63 10.00
N ARG A 2 15.22 -4.80 9.21
CA ARG A 2 13.97 -4.13 9.63
C ARG A 2 12.73 -4.84 9.07
N ALA A 3 11.74 -5.12 9.93
CA ALA A 3 10.41 -5.52 9.50
C ALA A 3 9.70 -4.33 8.84
N LEU A 4 9.13 -4.54 7.66
CA LEU A 4 8.18 -3.59 7.10
C LEU A 4 6.84 -3.82 7.81
N LEU A 5 6.58 -3.06 8.86
CA LEU A 5 5.26 -3.04 9.46
C LEU A 5 4.37 -2.24 8.50
N ALA A 6 3.44 -2.91 7.81
CA ALA A 6 2.30 -2.23 7.22
C ALA A 6 1.40 -1.76 8.37
N ALA A 7 1.83 -0.68 9.04
CA ALA A 7 1.07 -0.06 10.09
C ALA A 7 -0.20 0.51 9.46
N LEU A 8 -1.33 0.15 10.05
CA LEU A 8 -2.67 0.55 9.62
C LEU A 8 -2.92 2.05 9.68
N THR A 9 -2.00 2.84 10.23
CA THR A 9 -2.20 4.27 10.49
C THR A 9 -1.26 5.10 9.62
N MET A 10 -1.85 5.97 8.80
CA MET A 10 -1.21 6.89 7.83
C MET A 10 -0.57 6.22 6.62
N GLY A 11 -0.81 6.81 5.44
CA GLY A 11 -0.14 6.47 4.17
C GLY A 11 1.35 6.81 4.16
N ILE A 12 2.09 6.28 5.12
CA ILE A 12 3.55 6.31 5.21
C ILE A 12 3.96 4.90 5.61
N LEU A 13 4.47 4.14 4.65
CA LEU A 13 5.41 3.07 4.97
C LEU A 13 6.54 3.71 5.77
N PHE A 14 6.60 3.46 7.08
CA PHE A 14 7.78 3.81 7.85
C PHE A 14 8.92 2.89 7.41
N THR A 15 9.74 3.35 6.47
CA THR A 15 11.13 2.92 6.44
C THR A 15 11.79 3.59 7.64
N LEU A 16 12.07 2.84 8.70
CA LEU A 16 13.06 3.32 9.66
C LEU A 16 14.34 3.55 8.83
N SER A 17 14.89 4.77 8.86
CA SER A 17 16.26 5.11 8.44
C SER A 17 17.08 5.47 9.69
N PRO A 18 18.40 5.23 9.73
CA PRO A 18 19.22 5.48 10.91
C PRO A 18 19.47 6.99 11.06
N GLY A 19 18.62 7.67 11.83
CA GLY A 19 18.89 9.02 12.31
C GLY A 19 19.54 8.97 13.68
N SER A 20 20.71 9.57 13.81
CA SER A 20 21.54 9.66 15.01
C SER A 20 20.77 10.30 16.18
N TYR A 21 20.26 9.51 17.11
CA TYR A 21 19.78 9.99 18.40
C TYR A 21 20.78 9.61 19.49
N THR A 22 21.53 10.61 19.93
CA THR A 22 22.24 10.58 21.20
C THR A 22 21.22 10.75 22.33
N GLY A 23 21.19 9.80 23.26
CA GLY A 23 20.62 10.01 24.60
C GLY A 23 19.40 9.16 24.94
N HIS A 24 19.58 8.31 25.95
CA HIS A 24 18.63 7.41 26.63
C HIS A 24 18.38 6.06 25.94
N VAL A 25 19.09 5.05 26.45
CA VAL A 25 18.93 3.63 26.13
C VAL A 25 17.54 3.17 26.56
N ALA A 26 16.58 3.24 25.64
CA ALA A 26 15.40 2.40 25.73
C ALA A 26 15.87 0.95 25.54
N VAL A 27 15.59 0.09 26.52
CA VAL A 27 15.80 -1.35 26.39
C VAL A 27 14.90 -1.82 25.25
N PHE A 28 15.48 -1.96 24.05
CA PHE A 28 14.78 -2.57 22.92
C PHE A 28 14.44 -3.99 23.33
N GLN A 29 13.14 -4.26 23.51
CA GLN A 29 12.63 -5.62 23.49
C GLN A 29 13.19 -6.29 22.23
N LYS A 30 13.83 -7.45 22.42
CA LYS A 30 14.40 -8.30 21.37
C LYS A 30 13.45 -8.32 20.17
N GLU A 31 13.91 -7.81 19.03
CA GLU A 31 13.10 -7.75 17.80
C GLU A 31 12.51 -9.16 17.55
N PRO A 32 11.18 -9.28 17.37
CA PRO A 32 10.57 -10.59 17.16
C PRO A 32 11.17 -11.22 15.88
N PRO A 33 11.34 -12.56 15.86
CA PRO A 33 11.85 -13.25 14.68
C PRO A 33 11.00 -12.90 13.45
N MET A 34 11.68 -12.50 12.39
CA MET A 34 11.06 -12.06 11.14
C MET A 34 10.29 -13.22 10.50
N PRO A 35 9.00 -13.06 10.21
CA PRO A 35 8.31 -14.04 9.38
C PRO A 35 8.90 -14.01 7.97
N HIS A 36 9.08 -15.18 7.35
CA HIS A 36 9.25 -15.27 5.90
C HIS A 36 7.87 -15.31 5.25
N GLY A 37 7.62 -14.42 4.27
CA GLY A 37 6.32 -14.32 3.60
C GLY A 37 5.28 -13.49 4.36
N VAL A 38 4.00 -13.80 4.17
CA VAL A 38 2.86 -13.08 4.75
C VAL A 38 2.37 -13.79 6.01
N VAL A 39 2.32 -13.07 7.13
CA VAL A 39 1.76 -13.59 8.39
C VAL A 39 0.60 -12.72 8.84
N LEU A 40 -0.54 -13.39 9.06
CA LEU A 40 -1.70 -12.78 9.69
C LEU A 40 -1.57 -12.92 11.21
N LYS A 41 -1.63 -11.81 11.93
CA LYS A 41 -1.67 -11.80 13.41
C LYS A 41 -2.90 -11.06 13.90
N ALA A 42 -3.46 -11.55 15.01
CA ALA A 42 -4.50 -10.83 15.73
C ALA A 42 -3.92 -9.52 16.28
N LEU A 43 -4.66 -8.42 16.16
CA LEU A 43 -4.24 -7.09 16.61
C LEU A 43 -3.75 -7.09 18.07
N ASP A 44 -4.46 -7.80 18.94
CA ASP A 44 -4.17 -7.86 20.37
C ASP A 44 -2.83 -8.54 20.67
N SER A 45 -2.39 -9.46 19.80
CA SER A 45 -1.12 -10.17 19.93
C SER A 45 0.10 -9.34 19.53
N LEU A 46 -0.10 -8.17 18.90
CA LEU A 46 1.00 -7.35 18.42
C LEU A 46 1.69 -6.60 19.58
N PRO A 47 3.04 -6.53 19.60
CA PRO A 47 3.81 -5.80 20.61
C PRO A 47 3.85 -4.29 20.28
N VAL A 48 2.70 -3.67 20.12
CA VAL A 48 2.55 -2.24 19.80
C VAL A 48 1.77 -1.52 20.89
N PRO A 49 1.98 -0.20 21.08
CA PRO A 49 1.25 0.60 22.07
C PRO A 49 -0.28 0.45 21.96
N ALA A 50 -0.97 0.46 23.10
CA ALA A 50 -2.42 0.33 23.17
C ALA A 50 -3.15 1.37 22.29
N ALA A 51 -2.64 2.60 22.24
CA ALA A 51 -3.21 3.66 21.39
C ALA A 51 -3.24 3.26 19.89
N LEU A 52 -2.21 2.58 19.39
CA LEU A 52 -2.19 2.12 17.99
C LEU A 52 -3.20 0.99 17.77
N LYS A 53 -3.39 0.10 18.76
CA LYS A 53 -4.42 -0.94 18.70
C LYS A 53 -5.82 -0.32 18.69
N THR A 54 -6.10 0.63 19.57
CA THR A 54 -7.38 1.35 19.59
C THR A 54 -7.66 2.04 18.28
N ASN A 55 -6.68 2.75 17.70
CA ASN A 55 -6.85 3.41 16.41
C ASN A 55 -7.14 2.41 15.29
N ALA A 56 -6.38 1.32 15.19
CA ALA A 56 -6.61 0.29 14.18
C ALA A 56 -8.00 -0.36 14.34
N MET A 57 -8.43 -0.62 15.58
CA MET A 57 -9.75 -1.21 15.82
C MET A 57 -10.89 -0.24 15.48
N ASN A 58 -10.72 1.05 15.77
CA ASN A 58 -11.67 2.08 15.36
C ASN A 58 -11.78 2.15 13.84
N GLU A 59 -10.66 2.10 13.13
CA GLU A 59 -10.66 2.09 11.66
C GLU A 59 -11.35 0.85 11.07
N ILE A 60 -11.10 -0.34 11.65
CA ILE A 60 -11.76 -1.59 11.24
C ILE A 60 -13.27 -1.50 11.49
N SER A 61 -13.67 -0.98 12.65
CA SER A 61 -15.08 -0.77 13.01
C SER A 61 -15.77 0.23 12.09
N ASP A 62 -15.12 1.35 11.79
CA ASP A 62 -15.63 2.38 10.88
C ASP A 62 -15.80 1.84 9.46
N MET A 63 -14.80 1.14 8.93
CA MET A 63 -14.92 0.46 7.63
C MET A 63 -16.07 -0.54 7.62
N SER A 64 -16.24 -1.34 8.68
CA SER A 64 -17.31 -2.35 8.74
C SER A 64 -18.70 -1.76 8.91
N SER A 65 -18.84 -0.64 9.60
CA SER A 65 -20.15 -0.06 9.96
C SER A 65 -20.60 1.07 9.03
N LYS A 66 -19.65 1.87 8.52
CA LYS A 66 -19.89 3.06 7.68
C LYS A 66 -19.46 2.84 6.23
N GLY A 67 -18.59 1.86 5.97
CA GLY A 67 -17.97 1.64 4.66
C GLY A 67 -16.77 2.54 4.36
N TYR A 68 -16.40 3.44 5.27
CA TYR A 68 -15.26 4.35 5.12
C TYR A 68 -14.66 4.73 6.48
N VAL A 69 -13.42 5.23 6.45
CA VAL A 69 -12.71 5.84 7.58
C VAL A 69 -12.49 7.33 7.32
N VAL A 70 -12.71 8.14 8.35
CA VAL A 70 -12.45 9.58 8.30
C VAL A 70 -10.95 9.84 8.42
N THR A 71 -10.42 10.70 7.56
CA THR A 71 -8.99 11.03 7.54
C THR A 71 -8.73 12.49 7.15
N SER A 72 -7.46 12.89 7.11
CA SER A 72 -7.04 14.22 6.68
C SER A 72 -7.23 14.42 5.17
N GLU A 73 -7.38 15.68 4.76
CA GLU A 73 -7.39 16.06 3.35
C GLU A 73 -6.15 15.54 2.60
N GLU A 74 -4.97 15.68 3.20
CA GLU A 74 -3.71 15.20 2.61
C GLU A 74 -3.72 13.71 2.28
N SER A 75 -4.44 12.91 3.05
CA SER A 75 -4.50 11.45 2.84
C SER A 75 -5.40 11.06 1.68
N VAL A 76 -6.31 11.94 1.22
CA VAL A 76 -7.26 11.65 0.13
C VAL A 76 -6.91 12.32 -1.20
N ILE A 77 -5.95 13.25 -1.21
CA ILE A 77 -5.54 14.01 -2.41
C ILE A 77 -4.18 13.58 -2.97
N TYR A 78 -3.60 12.51 -2.43
CA TYR A 78 -2.21 12.17 -2.71
C TYR A 78 -2.01 11.80 -4.20
N LEU A 79 -2.97 11.14 -4.85
CA LEU A 79 -2.87 10.81 -6.28
C LEU A 79 -2.86 12.06 -7.16
N GLU A 80 -3.63 13.08 -6.78
CA GLU A 80 -3.69 14.37 -7.44
C GLU A 80 -2.38 15.15 -7.30
N ARG A 81 -1.69 15.00 -6.18
CA ARG A 81 -0.33 15.55 -6.00
C ARG A 81 0.69 14.76 -6.82
N MET A 82 0.56 13.44 -6.85
CA MET A 82 1.49 12.54 -7.54
C MET A 82 1.41 12.64 -9.06
N LYS A 83 0.25 12.94 -9.66
CA LYS A 83 0.15 13.09 -11.12
C LYS A 83 0.95 14.28 -11.68
N ASP A 84 1.23 15.29 -10.85
CA ASP A 84 1.90 16.53 -11.27
C ASP A 84 3.35 16.64 -10.75
N THR A 85 3.86 15.60 -10.10
CA THR A 85 5.22 15.62 -9.54
C THR A 85 6.29 15.52 -10.63
N ALA A 86 7.37 16.29 -10.49
CA ALA A 86 8.52 16.24 -11.39
C ALA A 86 9.28 14.90 -11.33
N ALA A 87 9.07 14.10 -10.29
CA ALA A 87 9.67 12.77 -10.16
C ALA A 87 9.02 11.73 -11.09
N LEU A 88 7.81 11.99 -11.60
CA LEU A 88 7.08 11.04 -12.43
C LEU A 88 7.71 10.95 -13.83
N GLN A 89 8.25 9.79 -14.17
CA GLN A 89 8.94 9.57 -15.45
C GLN A 89 8.32 8.42 -16.24
N PRO A 90 8.44 8.40 -17.58
CA PRO A 90 8.08 7.23 -18.37
C PRO A 90 8.73 5.94 -17.85
N LEU A 91 8.00 4.81 -17.84
CA LEU A 91 8.48 3.56 -17.27
C LEU A 91 9.82 3.09 -17.89
N ASN A 92 9.97 3.24 -19.20
CA ASN A 92 11.20 2.89 -19.92
C ASN A 92 12.43 3.70 -19.47
N ASN A 93 12.23 4.90 -18.92
CA ASN A 93 13.33 5.72 -18.40
C ASN A 93 13.79 5.26 -17.02
N VAL A 94 12.93 4.59 -16.25
CA VAL A 94 13.25 4.21 -14.86
C VAL A 94 13.42 2.71 -14.66
N GLN A 95 12.98 1.88 -15.62
CA GLN A 95 13.00 0.41 -15.49
C GLN A 95 14.40 -0.17 -15.20
N HIS A 96 15.45 0.47 -15.71
CA HIS A 96 16.83 0.01 -15.55
C HIS A 96 17.39 0.28 -14.14
N LEU A 97 16.69 1.10 -13.35
CA LEU A 97 17.02 1.41 -11.97
C LEU A 97 16.37 0.43 -10.98
N LEU A 98 15.55 -0.50 -11.47
CA LEU A 98 14.73 -1.38 -10.64
C LEU A 98 15.42 -2.74 -10.46
N LYS A 99 15.49 -3.18 -9.21
CA LYS A 99 15.71 -4.59 -8.86
C LYS A 99 14.43 -5.40 -9.04
N ILE A 100 13.28 -4.81 -8.66
CA ILE A 100 11.98 -5.44 -8.80
C ILE A 100 11.62 -5.62 -10.28
N LYS A 101 11.11 -6.79 -10.64
CA LYS A 101 10.45 -7.01 -11.93
C LYS A 101 8.99 -6.53 -11.84
N PRO A 102 8.58 -5.43 -12.49
CA PRO A 102 7.21 -4.92 -12.38
C PRO A 102 6.18 -5.89 -12.97
N ALA A 103 4.95 -5.88 -12.46
CA ALA A 103 3.87 -6.66 -13.03
C ALA A 103 3.55 -6.20 -14.46
N ASN A 104 3.35 -7.16 -15.37
CA ASN A 104 2.96 -6.89 -16.75
C ASN A 104 1.48 -6.52 -16.81
N LEU A 105 1.20 -5.25 -17.15
CA LEU A 105 -0.15 -4.72 -17.20
C LEU A 105 -0.76 -4.72 -18.61
N GLN A 106 0.00 -5.06 -19.65
CA GLN A 106 -0.49 -5.11 -21.04
C GLN A 106 -1.73 -6.02 -21.24
N PRO A 107 -1.82 -7.22 -20.62
CA PRO A 107 -3.01 -8.06 -20.77
C PRO A 107 -4.16 -7.69 -19.82
N THR A 108 -4.10 -6.53 -19.16
CA THR A 108 -5.07 -6.12 -18.13
C THR A 108 -5.85 -4.87 -18.56
N PRO A 109 -6.96 -4.52 -17.89
CA PRO A 109 -7.69 -3.29 -18.19
C PRO A 109 -6.86 -2.00 -18.02
N PHE A 110 -5.72 -2.03 -17.30
CA PHE A 110 -4.79 -0.88 -17.27
C PHE A 110 -4.25 -0.50 -18.65
N ALA A 111 -4.20 -1.42 -19.62
CA ALA A 111 -3.76 -1.12 -20.98
C ALA A 111 -4.67 -0.11 -21.70
N GLN A 112 -5.91 0.06 -21.22
CA GLN A 112 -6.86 1.06 -21.73
C GLN A 112 -6.74 2.43 -21.02
N MET A 113 -5.89 2.53 -19.98
CA MET A 113 -5.66 3.76 -19.23
C MET A 113 -4.41 4.47 -19.75
N LYS A 114 -4.40 5.80 -19.67
CA LYS A 114 -3.20 6.59 -19.97
C LYS A 114 -2.21 6.43 -18.81
N ALA A 115 -1.06 5.81 -19.06
CA ALA A 115 0.06 5.83 -18.11
C ALA A 115 0.62 7.25 -18.02
N LEU A 116 0.58 7.85 -16.83
CA LEU A 116 1.16 9.18 -16.58
C LEU A 116 2.65 9.07 -16.27
N GLY A 117 3.08 7.96 -15.66
CA GLY A 117 4.47 7.61 -15.48
C GLY A 117 4.68 6.70 -14.26
N ALA A 118 5.93 6.61 -13.84
CA ALA A 118 6.38 5.76 -12.77
C ALA A 118 7.51 6.41 -11.96
N ILE A 119 7.64 6.00 -10.69
CA ILE A 119 8.64 6.49 -9.74
C ILE A 119 9.25 5.26 -9.04
N PRO A 120 10.56 5.02 -9.17
CA PRO A 120 11.27 4.06 -8.33
C PRO A 120 11.16 4.45 -6.85
N SER A 121 10.91 3.48 -5.98
CA SER A 121 10.74 3.70 -4.55
C SER A 121 11.27 2.52 -3.73
N GLY A 122 11.01 2.51 -2.42
CA GLY A 122 11.40 1.42 -1.53
C GLY A 122 12.86 1.51 -1.09
N ALA A 123 13.47 0.37 -0.79
CA ALA A 123 14.88 0.31 -0.44
C ALA A 123 15.73 0.42 -1.71
N TYR A 124 16.85 1.14 -1.63
CA TYR A 124 17.88 1.11 -2.66
C TYR A 124 18.94 0.08 -2.28
N THR A 125 19.24 -0.84 -3.20
CA THR A 125 20.25 -1.89 -3.05
C THR A 125 21.31 -1.74 -4.14
N ASP A 126 22.39 -2.51 -4.07
CA ASP A 126 23.41 -2.55 -5.12
C ASP A 126 22.86 -2.98 -6.50
N GLU A 127 21.71 -3.66 -6.51
CA GLU A 127 21.00 -4.09 -7.72
C GLU A 127 19.87 -3.14 -8.13
N GLY A 128 19.63 -2.06 -7.39
CA GLY A 128 18.61 -1.05 -7.68
C GLY A 128 17.47 -0.97 -6.66
N TRP A 129 16.41 -0.24 -7.02
CA TRP A 129 15.22 0.02 -6.21
C TRP A 129 14.31 -1.21 -6.10
N THR A 130 13.80 -1.46 -4.90
CA THR A 130 12.95 -2.64 -4.59
C THR A 130 11.46 -2.38 -4.74
N ALA A 131 11.05 -1.17 -5.09
CA ALA A 131 9.65 -0.83 -5.34
C ALA A 131 9.46 0.09 -6.54
N LEU A 132 8.22 0.10 -7.04
CA LEU A 132 7.80 0.92 -8.15
C LEU A 132 6.38 1.41 -7.90
N GLN A 133 6.19 2.73 -7.98
CA GLN A 133 4.87 3.34 -8.04
C GLN A 133 4.56 3.75 -9.48
N ARG A 134 3.38 3.41 -9.98
CA ARG A 134 2.88 3.77 -11.32
C ARG A 134 1.57 4.52 -11.20
N ILE A 135 1.42 5.61 -11.95
CA ILE A 135 0.20 6.43 -11.96
C ILE A 135 -0.45 6.33 -13.33
N PHE A 136 -1.77 6.12 -13.34
CA PHE A 136 -2.60 6.00 -14.52
C PHE A 136 -3.79 6.95 -14.44
N GLN A 137 -4.27 7.36 -15.60
CA GLN A 137 -5.50 8.12 -15.76
C GLN A 137 -6.47 7.33 -16.64
N ALA A 138 -7.63 7.00 -16.08
CA ALA A 138 -8.78 6.49 -16.84
C ALA A 138 -9.59 7.66 -17.43
N PRO A 139 -10.54 7.42 -18.36
CA PRO A 139 -11.41 8.48 -18.86
C PRO A 139 -12.02 9.34 -17.74
N GLY A 140 -12.10 10.65 -17.98
CA GLY A 140 -12.48 11.64 -16.97
C GLY A 140 -11.31 12.05 -16.06
N SER A 141 -11.61 12.32 -14.79
CA SER A 141 -10.65 12.74 -13.76
C SER A 141 -10.23 11.61 -12.81
N ASN A 142 -10.49 10.36 -13.21
CA ASN A 142 -10.23 9.18 -12.39
C ASN A 142 -8.75 8.79 -12.47
N LEU A 143 -8.07 8.83 -11.32
CA LEU A 143 -6.69 8.44 -11.17
C LEU A 143 -6.60 7.06 -10.54
N PHE A 144 -5.58 6.31 -10.95
CA PHE A 144 -5.20 5.05 -10.34
C PHE A 144 -3.71 5.07 -10.00
N GLY A 145 -3.38 4.70 -8.77
CA GLY A 145 -2.01 4.45 -8.34
C GLY A 145 -1.81 2.96 -8.11
N LEU A 146 -0.73 2.40 -8.65
CA LEU A 146 -0.30 1.03 -8.36
C LEU A 146 1.12 1.06 -7.82
N GLU A 147 1.29 0.69 -6.57
CA GLU A 147 2.59 0.45 -5.94
C GLU A 147 2.86 -1.05 -5.85
N GLU A 148 4.07 -1.44 -6.20
CA GLU A 148 4.60 -2.79 -6.02
C GLU A 148 5.87 -2.72 -5.19
N ILE A 149 5.96 -3.51 -4.12
CA ILE A 149 7.16 -3.59 -3.28
C ILE A 149 7.58 -5.05 -3.18
N ASP A 150 8.80 -5.35 -3.61
CA ASP A 150 9.43 -6.66 -3.45
C ASP A 150 10.06 -6.76 -2.06
N TYR A 151 9.26 -7.21 -1.10
CA TYR A 151 9.74 -7.37 0.27
C TYR A 151 10.63 -8.62 0.42
N ALA A 152 10.47 -9.63 -0.44
CA ALA A 152 11.32 -10.82 -0.43
C ALA A 152 12.76 -10.47 -0.84
N ALA A 153 12.94 -9.56 -1.80
CA ALA A 153 14.24 -9.04 -2.24
C ALA A 153 15.04 -8.34 -1.12
N THR A 154 14.37 -7.89 -0.06
CA THR A 154 15.00 -7.25 1.11
C THR A 154 15.20 -8.22 2.29
N GLY A 155 14.89 -9.51 2.11
CA GLY A 155 14.88 -10.50 3.20
C GLY A 155 13.79 -10.22 4.24
N GLY A 156 12.80 -9.39 3.88
CA GLY A 156 11.70 -8.99 4.73
C GLY A 156 10.55 -10.00 4.72
N GLY A 157 9.59 -9.74 5.59
CA GLY A 157 8.28 -10.38 5.56
C GLY A 157 7.21 -9.35 5.86
N LEU A 158 5.95 -9.72 5.61
CA LEU A 158 4.82 -8.85 5.84
C LEU A 158 3.95 -9.36 6.98
N LEU A 159 3.61 -8.47 7.89
CA LEU A 159 2.58 -8.70 8.89
C LEU A 159 1.31 -7.97 8.47
N MET A 160 0.18 -8.67 8.46
CA MET A 160 -1.14 -8.07 8.30
C MET A 160 -1.99 -8.35 9.53
N ILE A 161 -2.85 -7.38 9.87
CA ILE A 161 -3.78 -7.48 10.99
C ILE A 161 -4.97 -8.32 10.53
N LYS A 162 -5.16 -9.47 11.17
CA LYS A 162 -6.16 -10.48 10.75
C LYS A 162 -7.56 -9.88 10.67
N GLU A 163 -7.91 -9.05 11.64
CA GLU A 163 -9.22 -8.40 11.76
C GLU A 163 -9.49 -7.37 10.66
N ALA A 164 -8.45 -6.85 10.01
CA ALA A 164 -8.59 -5.88 8.92
C ALA A 164 -8.74 -6.53 7.54
N VAL A 165 -8.45 -7.83 7.40
CA VAL A 165 -8.56 -8.55 6.13
C VAL A 165 -10.03 -8.71 5.76
N ASN A 166 -10.41 -8.14 4.62
CA ASN A 166 -11.80 -8.10 4.16
C ASN A 166 -11.95 -8.43 2.67
N GLN A 167 -10.86 -8.73 1.96
CA GLN A 167 -10.86 -9.12 0.55
C GLN A 167 -9.97 -10.33 0.28
N ASP A 168 -10.30 -11.05 -0.79
CA ASP A 168 -9.45 -12.07 -1.41
C ASP A 168 -9.06 -11.63 -2.82
N ILE A 169 -7.76 -11.55 -3.08
CA ILE A 169 -7.19 -11.21 -4.39
C ILE A 169 -6.42 -12.42 -4.90
N ASN A 170 -7.08 -13.26 -5.71
CA ASN A 170 -6.49 -14.48 -6.29
C ASN A 170 -5.94 -15.44 -5.21
N GLY A 171 -6.64 -15.61 -4.07
CA GLY A 171 -6.19 -16.45 -2.96
C GLY A 171 -5.27 -15.75 -1.96
N PHE A 172 -4.95 -14.46 -2.16
CA PHE A 172 -4.12 -13.67 -1.26
C PHE A 172 -4.97 -12.73 -0.39
N PRO A 173 -4.62 -12.58 0.91
CA PRO A 173 -5.35 -11.69 1.81
C PRO A 173 -5.21 -10.24 1.36
N GLY A 174 -6.35 -9.57 1.23
CA GLY A 174 -6.46 -8.16 0.86
C GLY A 174 -7.18 -7.34 1.92
N ILE A 175 -6.80 -6.07 2.01
CA ILE A 175 -7.46 -5.07 2.84
C ILE A 175 -7.89 -3.91 1.94
N LEU A 176 -9.20 -3.75 1.77
CA LEU A 176 -9.83 -2.62 1.12
C LEU A 176 -10.24 -1.58 2.17
N ARG A 177 -9.88 -0.32 1.92
CA ARG A 177 -10.29 0.84 2.72
C ARG A 177 -10.75 1.98 1.84
N VAL A 178 -11.87 2.58 2.20
CA VAL A 178 -12.28 3.88 1.66
C VAL A 178 -11.94 4.93 2.70
N LYS A 179 -11.11 5.90 2.33
CA LYS A 179 -10.74 7.05 3.13
C LYS A 179 -11.56 8.24 2.69
N LYS A 180 -12.09 9.00 3.63
CA LYS A 180 -12.92 10.17 3.37
C LYS A 180 -12.46 11.35 4.22
N SER A 181 -12.27 12.51 3.62
CA SER A 181 -11.95 13.73 4.37
C SER A 181 -13.21 14.50 4.75
N ASN A 182 -13.05 15.49 5.63
CA ASN A 182 -14.13 16.39 6.03
C ASN A 182 -14.65 17.26 4.88
N SER A 183 -13.89 17.41 3.78
CA SER A 183 -14.33 18.10 2.56
C SER A 183 -15.14 17.20 1.62
N ASN A 184 -15.45 15.98 2.04
CA ASN A 184 -16.14 14.95 1.27
C ASN A 184 -15.35 14.40 0.06
N ARG A 185 -14.04 14.68 -0.01
CA ARG A 185 -13.14 13.98 -0.93
C ARG A 185 -12.80 12.60 -0.41
N SER A 186 -12.47 11.70 -1.32
CA SER A 186 -12.21 10.31 -0.99
C SER A 186 -11.08 9.71 -1.80
N THR A 187 -10.49 8.67 -1.22
CA THR A 187 -9.54 7.78 -1.87
C THR A 187 -9.88 6.37 -1.42
N THR A 188 -9.88 5.44 -2.36
CA THR A 188 -10.00 4.02 -2.04
C THR A 188 -8.66 3.35 -2.24
N GLU A 189 -8.25 2.52 -1.29
CA GLU A 189 -7.00 1.76 -1.31
C GLU A 189 -7.29 0.28 -1.08
N LEU A 190 -6.67 -0.57 -1.90
CA LEU A 190 -6.63 -2.00 -1.73
C LEU A 190 -5.17 -2.43 -1.61
N THR A 191 -4.81 -3.00 -0.47
CA THR A 191 -3.48 -3.57 -0.23
C THR A 191 -3.60 -5.08 -0.12
N TRP A 192 -2.81 -5.83 -0.90
CA TRP A 192 -2.76 -7.30 -0.79
C TRP A 192 -1.32 -7.79 -0.92
N ALA A 193 -1.06 -8.95 -0.35
CA ALA A 193 0.28 -9.50 -0.26
C ALA A 193 0.35 -10.90 -0.87
N THR A 194 1.19 -11.02 -1.88
CA THR A 194 1.56 -12.29 -2.51
C THR A 194 2.68 -12.97 -1.72
N SER A 195 3.26 -14.05 -2.25
CA SER A 195 4.41 -14.71 -1.64
C SER A 195 5.72 -13.90 -1.67
N LYS A 196 5.83 -12.91 -2.58
CA LYS A 196 7.07 -12.12 -2.75
C LYS A 196 6.87 -10.61 -2.67
N LYS A 197 5.70 -10.14 -3.10
CA LYS A 197 5.39 -8.71 -3.22
C LYS A 197 4.17 -8.32 -2.42
N ILE A 198 4.19 -7.08 -1.94
CA ILE A 198 2.98 -6.38 -1.53
C ILE A 198 2.59 -5.40 -2.63
N TYR A 199 1.30 -5.34 -2.91
CA TYR A 199 0.71 -4.43 -3.87
C TYR A 199 -0.22 -3.48 -3.13
N THR A 200 -0.20 -2.20 -3.52
CA THR A 200 -1.21 -1.22 -3.15
C THR A 200 -1.80 -0.64 -4.41
N LEU A 201 -3.06 -0.93 -4.67
CA LEU A 201 -3.85 -0.29 -5.71
C LEU A 201 -4.69 0.82 -5.06
N SER A 202 -4.79 1.96 -5.70
CA SER A 202 -5.57 3.07 -5.18
C SER A 202 -6.26 3.86 -6.26
N THR A 203 -7.33 4.55 -5.90
CA THR A 203 -8.05 5.47 -6.78
C THR A 203 -8.61 6.65 -5.99
N ASN A 204 -8.72 7.82 -6.62
CA ASN A 204 -9.35 9.01 -6.03
C ASN A 204 -10.88 8.98 -6.07
N ARG A 205 -11.47 7.78 -6.17
CA ARG A 205 -12.91 7.55 -6.21
C ARG A 205 -13.42 7.09 -4.85
N ASP A 206 -14.62 7.54 -4.51
CA ASP A 206 -15.44 6.94 -3.45
C ASP A 206 -16.02 5.63 -4.00
N LEU A 207 -15.56 4.50 -3.48
CA LEU A 207 -16.07 3.18 -3.87
C LEU A 207 -17.03 2.60 -2.82
N THR A 208 -17.68 3.45 -2.00
CA THR A 208 -18.78 3.00 -1.14
C THR A 208 -19.96 2.51 -1.99
N GLY A 209 -19.98 1.21 -2.29
CA GLY A 209 -21.01 0.55 -3.09
C GLY A 209 -20.49 -0.70 -3.82
N ASP A 210 -21.35 -1.70 -3.98
CA ASP A 210 -20.94 -3.04 -4.44
C ASP A 210 -20.43 -3.06 -5.88
N ALA A 211 -21.12 -2.39 -6.81
CA ALA A 211 -20.77 -2.44 -8.23
C ALA A 211 -19.38 -1.82 -8.51
N THR A 212 -19.13 -0.62 -7.99
CA THR A 212 -17.87 0.11 -8.19
C THR A 212 -16.71 -0.55 -7.43
N THR A 213 -16.98 -1.14 -6.26
CA THR A 213 -16.01 -1.98 -5.54
C THR A 213 -15.64 -3.21 -6.37
N ASN A 214 -16.63 -3.92 -6.94
CA ASN A 214 -16.38 -5.12 -7.73
C ASN A 214 -15.52 -4.85 -8.98
N GLU A 215 -15.74 -3.74 -9.67
CA GLU A 215 -14.88 -3.30 -10.79
C GLU A 215 -13.43 -3.08 -10.35
N PHE A 216 -13.23 -2.43 -9.21
CA PHE A 216 -11.91 -2.17 -8.64
C PHE A 216 -11.20 -3.45 -8.21
N LEU A 217 -11.94 -4.39 -7.59
CA LEU A 217 -11.41 -5.71 -7.24
C LEU A 217 -11.10 -6.55 -8.48
N ALA A 218 -11.90 -6.46 -9.53
CA ALA A 218 -11.61 -7.14 -10.81
C ALA A 218 -10.33 -6.60 -11.45
N LEU A 219 -10.11 -5.28 -11.39
CA LEU A 219 -8.86 -4.66 -11.82
C LEU A 219 -7.66 -5.22 -11.04
N ALA A 220 -7.74 -5.28 -9.72
CA ALA A 220 -6.68 -5.87 -8.89
C ALA A 220 -6.44 -7.35 -9.21
N LYS A 221 -7.50 -8.16 -9.36
CA LYS A 221 -7.42 -9.59 -9.67
C LYS A 221 -6.82 -9.88 -11.05
N SER A 222 -6.90 -8.93 -11.98
CA SER A 222 -6.29 -9.03 -13.31
C SER A 222 -4.75 -8.93 -13.27
N ILE A 223 -4.19 -8.33 -12.21
CA ILE A 223 -2.74 -8.22 -12.02
C ILE A 223 -2.21 -9.61 -11.65
N LYS A 224 -1.24 -10.10 -12.44
CA LYS A 224 -0.53 -11.35 -12.18
C LYS A 224 0.92 -11.05 -11.81
N GLU A 225 1.46 -11.87 -10.91
CA GLU A 225 2.87 -11.87 -10.51
C GLU A 225 3.75 -12.50 -11.59
#